data_AF-L1QET3-F1
#
_entry.id   AF-L1QET3-F1
#
_cell.length_a   1.000
_cell.length_b   1.000
_cell.length_c   1.000
_cell.angle_alpha   90.00
_cell.angle_beta   90.00
_cell.angle_gamma   90.00
#
_symmetry.space_group_name_H-M   'P 1'
#
loop_
_entity.id
_entity.type
_entity.pdbx_description
1 polymer ?
#
loop_
_entity_poly.entity_id
_entity_poly.type
_entity_poly.pdbx_seq_one_letter_code
_entity_poly.pdbx_strand_id
1 'polypeptide(L)'
;MALEAINEIKEAEKKAEEMISEANQKAKEVVNEATKEANIKYDEIISVAKTKANDLLNAALEEGNNKAKPILEMGEKEIEAIKNMSQEIKDNAINIVVERIVKIHGNS
;
A
#
# COMPACT_ATOMS: atom_id res chain seq x y z
N MET A 1 -59.53 37.61 37.08
CA MET A 1 -58.39 37.49 38.02
C MET A 1 -57.94 36.04 38.24
N ALA A 2 -58.59 35.20 39.06
CA ALA A 2 -58.08 33.83 39.31
C ALA A 2 -58.09 32.91 38.07
N LEU A 3 -59.13 33.02 37.22
CA LEU A 3 -59.25 32.21 36.00
C LEU A 3 -58.21 32.59 34.93
N GLU A 4 -57.86 33.87 34.84
CA GLU A 4 -56.83 34.38 33.92
C GLU A 4 -55.44 33.89 34.34
N ALA A 5 -55.13 33.95 35.63
CA ALA A 5 -53.88 33.43 36.17
C ALA A 5 -53.73 31.92 35.90
N ILE A 6 -54.80 31.13 36.02
CA ILE A 6 -54.77 29.68 35.70
C ILE A 6 -54.50 29.45 34.20
N ASN A 7 -55.12 30.25 33.31
CA ASN A 7 -54.88 30.13 31.88
C ASN A 7 -53.46 30.55 31.50
N GLU A 8 -52.90 31.60 32.11
CA GLU A 8 -51.51 32.01 31.88
C GLU A 8 -50.52 30.93 32.30
N ILE A 9 -50.75 30.26 33.45
CA ILE A 9 -49.93 29.14 33.90
C ILE A 9 -49.97 28.00 32.88
N LYS A 10 -51.17 27.65 32.39
CA LYS A 10 -51.34 26.56 31.43
C LYS A 10 -50.65 26.84 30.08
N GLU A 11 -50.71 28.08 29.61
CA GLU A 11 -49.99 28.51 28.41
C GLU A 11 -48.47 28.52 28.60
N ALA A 12 -48.00 28.88 29.80
CA ALA A 12 -46.58 28.81 30.14
C ALA A 12 -46.06 27.36 30.21
N GLU A 13 -46.84 26.45 30.79
CA GLU A 13 -46.54 25.01 30.82
C GLU A 13 -46.43 24.44 29.41
N LYS A 14 -47.40 24.75 28.54
CA LYS A 14 -47.38 24.30 27.14
C LYS A 14 -46.15 24.80 26.38
N LYS A 15 -45.80 26.08 26.54
CA LYS A 15 -44.58 26.65 25.93
C LYS A 15 -43.31 26.00 26.45
N ALA A 16 -43.26 25.66 27.75
CA ALA A 16 -42.12 24.96 28.32
C ALA A 16 -41.99 23.53 27.75
N GLU A 17 -43.10 22.80 27.61
CA GLU A 17 -43.13 21.48 26.99
C GLU A 17 -42.68 21.52 25.52
N GLU A 18 -43.17 22.48 24.74
CA GLU A 18 -42.74 22.70 23.36
C GLU A 18 -41.23 22.97 23.28
N MET A 19 -40.71 23.84 24.16
CA MET A 19 -39.28 24.16 24.22
C MET A 19 -38.42 22.92 24.56
N ILE A 20 -38.87 22.09 25.50
CA ILE A 20 -38.17 20.85 25.86
C ILE A 20 -38.19 19.86 24.69
N SER A 21 -39.33 19.73 24.01
CA SER A 21 -39.46 18.85 22.84
C SER A 21 -38.51 19.28 21.71
N GLU A 22 -38.50 20.56 21.36
CA GLU A 22 -37.60 21.12 20.35
C GLU A 22 -36.13 20.95 20.71
N ALA A 23 -35.76 21.20 21.98
CA ALA A 23 -34.39 21.00 22.45
C ALA A 23 -33.95 19.54 22.31
N ASN A 24 -34.82 18.59 22.68
CA ASN A 24 -34.55 17.16 22.54
C ASN A 24 -34.42 16.74 21.06
N GLN A 25 -35.23 17.31 20.17
CA GLN A 25 -35.13 17.03 18.75
C GLN A 25 -33.81 17.55 18.18
N LYS A 26 -33.47 18.81 18.45
CA LYS A 26 -32.20 19.41 18.02
C LYS A 26 -30.99 18.64 18.56
N ALA A 27 -31.03 18.19 19.81
CA ALA A 27 -29.96 17.36 20.37
C ALA A 27 -29.76 16.05 19.60
N LYS A 28 -30.86 15.38 19.22
CA LYS A 28 -30.79 14.16 18.40
C LYS A 28 -30.25 14.44 17.00
N GLU A 29 -30.68 15.53 16.37
CA GLU A 29 -30.20 15.94 15.04
C GLU A 29 -28.69 16.20 15.06
N VAL A 30 -28.19 16.96 16.04
CA VAL A 30 -26.75 17.23 16.21
C VAL A 30 -25.95 15.94 16.36
N VAL A 31 -26.41 14.99 17.18
CA VAL A 31 -25.72 13.71 17.37
C VAL A 31 -25.72 12.89 16.08
N ASN A 32 -26.84 12.86 15.35
CA ASN A 32 -26.95 12.13 14.09
C ASN A 32 -26.06 12.72 13.00
N GLU A 33 -26.02 14.04 12.86
CA GLU A 33 -25.13 14.73 11.92
C GLU A 33 -23.66 14.49 12.25
N ALA A 34 -23.28 14.66 13.52
CA ALA A 34 -21.91 14.39 13.97
C ALA A 34 -21.50 12.94 13.70
N THR A 35 -22.41 11.98 13.93
CA THR A 35 -22.16 10.56 13.65
C THR A 35 -21.98 10.31 12.15
N LYS A 36 -22.81 10.94 11.31
CA LYS A 36 -22.73 10.83 9.85
C LYS A 36 -21.41 11.42 9.33
N GLU A 37 -21.02 12.60 9.81
CA GLU A 37 -19.75 13.23 9.46
C GLU A 37 -18.55 12.40 9.90
N ALA A 38 -18.61 11.80 11.10
CA ALA A 38 -17.57 10.92 11.59
C ALA A 38 -17.37 9.70 10.69
N ASN A 39 -18.47 9.06 10.26
CA ASN A 39 -18.42 7.92 9.35
C ASN A 39 -17.84 8.30 7.98
N ILE A 40 -18.26 9.44 7.42
CA ILE A 40 -17.71 9.93 6.14
C ILE A 40 -16.20 10.15 6.26
N LYS A 41 -15.74 10.86 7.30
CA LYS A 41 -14.32 11.10 7.54
C LYS A 41 -13.54 9.80 7.76
N TYR A 42 -14.13 8.84 8.47
CA TYR A 42 -13.52 7.53 8.66
C TYR A 42 -13.30 6.82 7.32
N ASP A 43 -14.34 6.75 6.47
CA ASP A 43 -14.25 6.12 5.16
C ASP A 43 -13.26 6.82 4.24
N GLU A 44 -13.20 8.16 4.27
CA GLU A 44 -12.20 8.95 3.55
C GLU A 44 -10.77 8.62 4.00
N ILE A 45 -10.53 8.56 5.31
CA ILE A 45 -9.21 8.22 5.87
C ILE A 45 -8.79 6.82 5.41
N ILE A 46 -9.69 5.84 5.46
CA ILE A 46 -9.41 4.48 5.02
C ILE A 46 -9.14 4.43 3.52
N SER A 47 -9.91 5.16 2.71
CA SER A 47 -9.72 5.23 1.27
C SER A 47 -8.34 5.82 0.92
N VAL A 48 -7.99 6.95 1.52
CA VAL A 48 -6.69 7.61 1.32
C VAL A 48 -5.54 6.70 1.76
N ALA A 49 -5.69 6.01 2.91
CA ALA A 49 -4.67 5.08 3.39
C ALA A 49 -4.45 3.92 2.42
N LYS A 50 -5.53 3.35 1.87
CA LYS A 50 -5.45 2.27 0.86
C LYS A 50 -4.76 2.73 -0.41
N THR A 51 -5.11 3.92 -0.92
CA THR A 51 -4.46 4.48 -2.11
C THR A 51 -2.96 4.66 -1.88
N LYS A 52 -2.56 5.29 -0.76
CA LYS A 52 -1.14 5.47 -0.42
C LYS A 52 -0.39 4.15 -0.28
N ALA A 53 -1.03 3.13 0.31
CA ALA A 53 -0.42 1.80 0.42
C ALA A 53 -0.19 1.16 -0.95
N ASN A 54 -1.16 1.26 -1.87
CA ASN A 54 -1.02 0.76 -3.23
C ASN A 54 0.05 1.52 -4.01
N ASP A 55 0.12 2.85 -3.88
CA ASP A 55 1.14 3.66 -4.54
C ASP A 55 2.55 3.28 -4.05
N LEU A 56 2.71 3.06 -2.75
CA LEU A 56 3.98 2.63 -2.17
C LEU A 56 4.37 1.22 -2.66
N LEU A 57 3.41 0.29 -2.72
CA LEU A 57 3.64 -1.05 -3.26
C LEU A 57 4.09 -1.00 -4.72
N ASN A 58 3.40 -0.21 -5.55
CA ASN A 58 3.72 -0.06 -6.96
C ASN A 58 5.11 0.57 -7.16
N ALA A 59 5.44 1.61 -6.40
CA ALA A 59 6.76 2.22 -6.43
C ALA A 59 7.87 1.22 -6.04
N ALA A 60 7.64 0.42 -5.00
CA ALA A 60 8.59 -0.61 -4.58
C ALA A 60 8.78 -1.72 -5.64
N LEU A 61 7.70 -2.12 -6.31
CA LEU A 61 7.75 -3.09 -7.42
C LEU A 61 8.53 -2.52 -8.62
N GLU A 62 8.26 -1.26 -8.99
CA GLU A 62 8.96 -0.59 -10.08
C GLU A 62 10.46 -0.44 -9.77
N GLU A 63 10.80 -0.02 -8.55
CA GLU A 63 12.19 0.08 -8.09
C GLU A 63 12.88 -1.30 -8.12
N GLY A 64 12.21 -2.34 -7.63
CA GLY A 64 12.71 -3.71 -7.67
C GLY A 64 12.99 -4.18 -9.09
N ASN A 65 12.06 -3.96 -10.02
CA ASN A 65 12.22 -4.33 -11.43
C ASN A 65 13.35 -3.53 -12.10
N ASN A 66 13.45 -2.23 -11.82
CA ASN A 66 14.52 -1.38 -12.35
C ASN A 66 15.89 -1.80 -11.84
N LYS A 67 16.01 -2.27 -10.60
CA LYS A 67 17.25 -2.84 -10.06
C LYS A 67 17.56 -4.23 -10.61
N ALA A 68 16.53 -5.05 -10.86
CA ALA A 68 16.70 -6.39 -11.41
C ALA A 68 17.14 -6.36 -12.89
N LYS A 69 16.65 -5.40 -13.67
CA LYS A 69 16.96 -5.27 -15.10
C LYS A 69 18.46 -5.27 -15.43
N PRO A 70 19.32 -4.40 -14.84
CA PRO A 70 20.75 -4.42 -15.14
C PRO A 70 21.43 -5.72 -14.70
N ILE A 71 20.95 -6.38 -13.64
CA ILE A 71 21.49 -7.67 -13.20
C ILE A 71 21.24 -8.74 -14.26
N LEU A 72 20.02 -8.76 -14.83
CA LEU A 72 19.67 -9.68 -15.92
C LEU A 72 20.48 -9.38 -17.18
N GLU A 73 20.58 -8.11 -17.58
CA GLU A 73 21.38 -7.69 -18.75
C GLU A 73 22.87 -8.03 -18.59
N MET A 74 23.42 -7.90 -17.37
CA MET A 74 24.79 -8.33 -17.06
C MET A 74 24.93 -9.85 -17.17
N GLY A 75 24.01 -10.62 -16.60
CA GLY A 75 24.02 -12.08 -16.69
C GLY A 75 23.94 -12.57 -18.13
N GLU A 76 23.11 -11.93 -18.98
CA GLU A 76 23.03 -12.25 -20.41
C GLU A 76 24.37 -12.01 -21.13
N LYS A 77 25.03 -10.88 -20.85
CA LYS A 77 26.36 -10.57 -21.39
C LYS A 77 27.42 -11.58 -20.97
N GLU A 78 27.40 -12.01 -19.70
CA GLU A 78 28.32 -13.04 -19.20
C GLU A 78 28.09 -14.38 -19.90
N ILE A 79 26.84 -14.79 -20.08
CA ILE A 79 26.48 -16.00 -20.83
C ILE A 79 26.98 -15.92 -22.28
N GLU A 80 26.79 -14.77 -22.93
CA GLU A 80 27.27 -14.55 -24.29
C GLU A 80 28.79 -14.61 -24.37
N ALA A 81 29.51 -14.00 -23.44
CA ALA A 81 30.97 -14.05 -23.35
C ALA A 81 31.49 -15.48 -23.19
N ILE A 82 30.83 -16.30 -22.37
CA ILE A 82 31.18 -17.72 -22.19
C ILE A 82 30.94 -18.52 -23.48
N LYS A 83 29.78 -18.31 -24.15
CA LYS A 83 29.45 -19.01 -25.39
C LYS A 83 30.41 -18.66 -26.53
N ASN A 84 30.76 -17.39 -26.64
CA ASN A 84 31.62 -16.84 -27.69
C ASN A 84 33.12 -16.88 -27.32
N MET A 85 33.49 -17.67 -26.30
CA MET A 85 34.87 -17.85 -25.91
C MET A 85 35.74 -18.30 -27.10
N SER A 86 36.90 -17.66 -27.24
CA SER A 86 37.78 -17.85 -28.39
C SER A 86 38.26 -19.30 -28.51
N GLN A 87 38.46 -19.74 -29.76
CA GLN A 87 38.97 -21.08 -30.02
C GLN A 87 40.36 -21.29 -29.41
N GLU A 88 41.19 -20.25 -29.37
CA GLU A 88 42.51 -20.28 -28.73
C GLU A 88 42.44 -20.64 -27.24
N ILE A 89 41.49 -20.07 -26.49
CA ILE A 89 41.30 -20.41 -25.07
C ILE A 89 40.86 -21.88 -24.93
N LYS A 90 39.97 -22.34 -25.82
CA LYS A 90 39.51 -23.74 -25.84
C LYS A 90 40.65 -24.70 -26.15
N ASP A 91 41.45 -24.39 -27.16
CA ASP A 91 42.59 -25.21 -27.60
C ASP A 91 43.68 -25.26 -26.52
N ASN A 92 43.96 -24.13 -25.86
CA ASN A 92 44.87 -24.10 -24.71
C ASN A 92 44.37 -24.97 -23.55
N ALA A 93 43.06 -24.93 -23.24
CA ALA A 93 42.49 -25.78 -22.21
C ALA A 93 42.62 -27.28 -22.56
N ILE A 94 42.38 -27.65 -23.83
CA ILE A 94 42.57 -29.01 -24.32
C ILE A 94 44.03 -29.44 -24.19
N ASN A 95 44.98 -28.59 -24.59
CA ASN A 95 46.42 -28.88 -24.51
C ASN A 95 46.86 -29.13 -23.06
N ILE A 96 46.38 -28.35 -22.09
CA ILE A 96 46.67 -28.59 -20.66
C ILE A 96 46.20 -29.97 -20.21
N VAL A 97 45.01 -30.40 -20.65
CA VAL A 97 44.47 -31.73 -20.32
C VAL A 97 45.31 -32.84 -20.97
N VAL A 98 45.64 -32.69 -22.27
CA VAL A 98 46.48 -33.65 -23.02
C VAL A 98 47.86 -33.77 -22.37
N GLU A 99 48.53 -32.66 -22.05
CA GLU A 99 49.82 -32.67 -21.38
C GLU A 99 49.79 -33.42 -20.04
N ARG A 100 48.72 -33.25 -19.24
CA ARG A 100 48.57 -33.99 -17.98
C ARG A 100 48.45 -35.49 -18.21
N ILE A 101 47.65 -35.92 -19.18
CA ILE A 101 47.49 -37.35 -19.50
C ILE A 101 48.82 -37.94 -19.97
N VAL A 102 49.50 -37.26 -20.90
CA VAL A 102 50.80 -37.68 -21.45
C VAL A 102 51.88 -37.72 -20.37
N LYS A 103 51.94 -36.77 -19.43
CA LYS A 103 52.90 -36.82 -18.32
C LYS A 103 52.66 -37.98 -17.34
N ILE A 104 51.40 -38.43 -17.19
CA ILE A 104 51.04 -39.53 -16.29
C ILE A 104 51.26 -40.91 -16.94
N HIS A 105 51.02 -41.03 -18.26
CA HIS A 105 51.04 -42.32 -18.97
C HIS A 105 52.18 -42.47 -20.00
N GLY A 106 52.89 -41.40 -20.32
CA GLY A 106 53.95 -41.33 -21.33
C GLY A 106 55.35 -41.58 -20.79
N ASN A 107 55.49 -42.02 -19.54
CA ASN A 107 56.74 -42.53 -19.00
C ASN A 107 56.69 -44.07 -19.01
N SER A 108 56.75 -44.63 -20.21
CA SER A 108 57.24 -45.99 -20.50
C SER A 108 58.15 -45.89 -21.72
#